data_AF-A0A843UAY1-F1
#
_entry.id   AF-A0A843UAY1-F1
#
_cell.length_a   1.000
_cell.length_b   1.000
_cell.length_c   1.000
_cell.angle_alpha   90.00
_cell.angle_beta   90.00
_cell.angle_gamma   90.00
#
_symmetry.space_group_name_H-M   'P 1'
#
loop_
_entity.id
_entity.type
_entity.pdbx_description
1 polymer ?
#
loop_
_entity_poly.entity_id
_entity_poly.type
_entity_poly.pdbx_seq_one_letter_code
_entity_poly.pdbx_strand_id
1 'polypeptide(L)'
;MRPGGAVPVEMAREGAVFPAAVPVDGPMKKAAPPRSWIMMDGAGKEAILEVDKYAIMHRVRIHARDLRILDPLLSYPSTILGRERAIVLNLEHIKAVITAEVVLLRDPLDENVIPIVEELRRCLPAAVASPRAQGEERENLTWQHDGEAAEEDESPFEFRALEVVLEGICCYLDARTMELEKDAYPALDELTSKINSRNLDRVRKLKSAMTRLTARVQK
;
A
#
# COMPACT_ATOMS: atom_id res chain seq x y z
N MET A 1 30.91 -87.29 20.72
CA MET A 1 29.62 -88.01 20.74
C MET A 1 28.57 -87.14 20.07
N ARG A 2 28.03 -87.57 18.91
CA ARG A 2 26.75 -87.08 18.34
C ARG A 2 25.58 -87.73 19.12
N PRO A 3 24.27 -87.46 18.86
CA PRO A 3 23.55 -86.57 17.91
C PRO A 3 22.48 -85.71 18.66
N GLY A 4 21.54 -84.94 18.13
CA GLY A 4 20.98 -84.66 16.79
C GLY A 4 19.52 -84.23 16.93
N GLY A 5 18.97 -83.64 15.86
CA GLY A 5 17.52 -83.41 15.63
C GLY A 5 16.96 -82.16 16.31
N ALA A 6 16.06 -81.37 15.73
CA ALA A 6 15.35 -81.43 14.47
C ALA A 6 14.87 -80.00 14.13
N VAL A 7 14.81 -79.68 12.84
CA VAL A 7 14.02 -78.56 12.32
C VAL A 7 12.64 -79.13 11.95
N PRO A 8 11.55 -78.39 12.16
CA PRO A 8 10.76 -78.06 10.98
C PRO A 8 10.30 -76.60 10.90
N VAL A 9 10.14 -76.22 9.64
CA VAL A 9 9.59 -75.02 9.02
C VAL A 9 8.09 -74.92 9.32
N GLU A 10 7.53 -73.71 9.51
CA GLU A 10 6.51 -73.09 8.63
C GLU A 10 5.94 -71.77 9.21
N MET A 11 5.41 -70.97 8.29
CA MET A 11 5.14 -69.54 8.29
C MET A 11 3.80 -69.13 8.92
N ALA A 12 3.70 -67.86 9.35
CA ALA A 12 2.55 -66.92 9.21
C ALA A 12 2.75 -65.77 10.22
N ARG A 13 3.20 -64.59 9.78
CA ARG A 13 2.42 -63.42 9.33
C ARG A 13 1.65 -62.64 10.42
N GLU A 14 2.10 -61.39 10.54
CA GLU A 14 1.39 -60.14 10.85
C GLU A 14 0.86 -59.85 12.27
N GLY A 15 1.17 -58.62 12.73
CA GLY A 15 0.36 -57.94 13.74
C GLY A 15 1.10 -57.20 14.86
N ALA A 16 2.23 -56.52 14.61
CA ALA A 16 2.81 -55.62 15.61
C ALA A 16 2.10 -54.25 15.58
N VAL A 17 1.18 -54.07 16.53
CA VAL A 17 0.51 -52.79 16.81
C VAL A 17 1.49 -51.87 17.53
N PHE A 18 1.87 -50.76 16.90
CA PHE A 18 2.57 -49.65 17.56
C PHE A 18 1.54 -48.63 18.07
N PRO A 19 1.68 -48.11 19.32
CA PRO A 19 0.72 -47.15 19.84
C PRO A 19 0.89 -45.78 19.17
N ALA A 20 -0.24 -45.19 18.80
CA ALA A 20 -0.33 -43.85 18.21
C ALA A 20 0.18 -42.79 19.20
N ALA A 21 1.13 -41.97 18.76
CA ALA A 21 1.57 -40.78 19.47
C ALA A 21 0.48 -39.69 19.38
N VAL A 22 0.06 -39.20 20.54
CA VAL A 22 -0.88 -38.09 20.69
C VAL A 22 -0.16 -36.78 20.30
N PRO A 23 -0.70 -35.93 19.42
CA PRO A 23 -0.10 -34.61 19.18
C PRO A 23 -0.33 -33.74 20.41
N VAL A 24 0.77 -33.25 21.00
CA VAL A 24 0.73 -32.22 22.05
C VAL A 24 0.53 -30.88 21.35
N ASP A 25 -0.67 -30.31 21.49
CA ASP A 25 -0.99 -28.94 21.07
C ASP A 25 -0.15 -27.95 21.88
N GLY A 26 0.97 -27.52 21.27
CA GLY A 26 1.68 -26.32 21.69
C GLY A 26 0.86 -25.08 21.30
N PRO A 27 0.92 -23.98 22.08
CA PRO A 27 0.16 -22.78 21.77
C PRO A 27 0.58 -22.26 20.40
N MET A 28 -0.35 -22.30 19.43
CA MET A 28 -0.21 -21.63 18.15
C MET A 28 0.14 -20.17 18.43
N LYS A 29 1.39 -19.79 18.18
CA LYS A 29 1.74 -18.38 17.98
C LYS A 29 0.78 -17.91 16.89
N LYS A 30 -0.12 -16.97 17.22
CA LYS A 30 -0.89 -16.24 16.21
C LYS A 30 0.14 -15.68 15.25
N ALA A 31 0.29 -16.32 14.08
CA ALA A 31 1.16 -15.81 13.04
C ALA A 31 0.65 -14.41 12.76
N ALA A 32 1.51 -13.41 12.93
CA ALA A 32 1.18 -12.07 12.49
C ALA A 32 0.70 -12.19 11.05
N PRO A 33 -0.40 -11.53 10.66
CA PRO A 33 -0.89 -11.61 9.29
C PRO A 33 0.29 -11.31 8.36
N PRO A 34 0.48 -12.12 7.30
CA PRO A 34 1.53 -11.85 6.34
C PRO A 34 1.30 -10.43 5.81
N ARG A 35 2.38 -9.64 5.80
CA ARG A 35 2.29 -8.24 5.40
C ARG A 35 2.19 -8.24 3.90
N SER A 36 0.98 -8.09 3.39
CA SER A 36 0.72 -8.15 1.95
C SER A 36 1.22 -6.86 1.30
N TRP A 37 1.90 -7.02 0.18
CA TRP A 37 2.32 -5.92 -0.68
C TRP A 37 1.77 -6.13 -2.07
N ILE A 38 1.41 -5.07 -2.76
CA ILE A 38 1.27 -5.09 -4.21
C ILE A 38 2.48 -4.39 -4.83
N MET A 39 3.05 -5.02 -5.84
CA MET A 39 4.10 -4.44 -6.68
C MET A 39 3.50 -4.14 -8.05
N MET A 40 3.74 -2.95 -8.58
CA MET A 40 3.32 -2.55 -9.93
C MET A 40 4.50 -1.90 -10.66
N ASP A 41 4.65 -2.19 -11.95
CA ASP A 41 5.66 -1.60 -12.82
C ASP A 41 5.06 -0.69 -13.90
N GLY A 42 5.93 0.04 -14.61
CA GLY A 42 5.51 0.94 -15.70
C GLY A 42 4.95 0.23 -16.93
N ALA A 43 5.07 -1.09 -17.04
CA ALA A 43 4.48 -1.88 -18.12
C ALA A 43 3.07 -2.39 -17.78
N GLY A 44 2.54 -2.05 -16.61
CA GLY A 44 1.23 -2.52 -16.14
C GLY A 44 1.24 -3.94 -15.60
N LYS A 45 2.41 -4.53 -15.33
CA LYS A 45 2.48 -5.81 -14.64
C LYS A 45 2.37 -5.57 -13.15
N GLU A 46 1.55 -6.38 -12.49
CA GLU A 46 1.40 -6.37 -11.05
C GLU A 46 1.59 -7.74 -10.41
N ALA A 47 2.02 -7.75 -9.16
CA ALA A 47 2.14 -8.97 -8.37
C ALA A 47 1.82 -8.69 -6.90
N ILE A 48 0.99 -9.55 -6.30
CA ILE A 48 0.80 -9.59 -4.85
C ILE A 48 1.96 -10.38 -4.23
N LEU A 49 2.62 -9.79 -3.25
CA LEU A 49 3.78 -10.33 -2.56
C LEU A 49 3.45 -10.51 -1.07
N GLU A 50 3.45 -11.75 -0.61
CA GLU A 50 3.38 -12.11 0.81
C GLU A 50 4.80 -12.29 1.35
N VAL A 51 5.48 -11.18 1.59
CA VAL A 51 6.91 -11.17 1.96
C VAL A 51 7.14 -10.40 3.25
N ASP A 52 8.17 -10.80 3.99
CA ASP A 52 8.55 -10.08 5.20
C ASP A 52 9.26 -8.74 4.88
N LYS A 53 9.46 -7.94 5.93
CA LYS A 53 10.12 -6.63 5.81
C LYS A 53 11.57 -6.74 5.31
N TYR A 54 12.29 -7.81 5.60
CA TYR A 54 13.69 -7.97 5.20
C TYR A 54 13.79 -8.26 3.71
N ALA A 55 12.88 -9.07 3.16
CA ALA A 55 12.76 -9.31 1.73
C ALA A 55 12.51 -8.00 0.95
N ILE A 56 11.59 -7.15 1.42
CA ILE A 56 11.37 -5.82 0.84
C ILE A 56 12.63 -4.95 0.94
N MET A 57 13.24 -4.88 2.13
CA MET A 57 14.46 -4.09 2.39
C MET A 57 15.59 -4.42 1.40
N HIS A 58 15.85 -5.72 1.19
CA HIS A 58 16.89 -6.17 0.26
C HIS A 58 16.51 -5.93 -1.21
N ARG A 59 15.23 -6.10 -1.57
CA ARG A 59 14.74 -5.90 -2.94
C ARG A 59 14.90 -4.46 -3.41
N VAL A 60 14.47 -3.49 -2.59
CA VAL A 60 14.51 -2.05 -2.93
C VAL A 60 15.80 -1.36 -2.48
N ARG A 61 16.71 -2.09 -1.82
CA ARG A 61 18.01 -1.58 -1.33
C ARG A 61 17.88 -0.36 -0.40
N ILE A 62 16.92 -0.37 0.51
CA ILE A 62 16.76 0.69 1.53
C ILE A 62 17.24 0.22 2.89
N HIS A 63 17.59 1.16 3.77
CA HIS A 63 18.04 0.82 5.12
C HIS A 63 16.85 0.39 6.01
N ALA A 64 17.10 -0.49 6.98
CA ALA A 64 16.07 -0.95 7.92
C ALA A 64 15.36 0.20 8.66
N ARG A 65 16.09 1.29 8.92
CA ARG A 65 15.53 2.51 9.54
C ARG A 65 14.42 3.14 8.69
N ASP A 66 14.60 3.16 7.38
CA ASP A 66 13.68 3.81 6.46
C ASP A 66 12.42 2.97 6.29
N LEU A 67 12.57 1.64 6.21
CA LEU A 67 11.43 0.75 6.13
C LEU A 67 10.61 0.73 7.43
N ARG A 68 11.21 1.01 8.60
CA ARG A 68 10.50 1.06 9.89
C ARG A 68 9.43 2.15 9.95
N ILE A 69 9.52 3.20 9.15
CA ILE A 69 8.46 4.21 9.07
C ILE A 69 7.16 3.62 8.49
N LEU A 70 7.28 2.48 7.80
CA LEU A 70 6.19 1.68 7.25
C LEU A 70 5.87 0.49 8.17
N ASP A 71 6.14 0.55 9.46
CA ASP A 71 5.69 -0.50 10.38
C ASP A 71 4.31 -0.13 10.94
N PRO A 72 3.22 -0.87 10.67
CA PRO A 72 1.90 -0.58 11.22
C PRO A 72 1.84 -0.67 12.76
N LEU A 73 2.82 -1.33 13.39
CA LEU A 73 2.93 -1.39 14.85
C LEU A 73 3.59 -0.14 15.45
N LEU A 74 4.10 0.77 14.62
CA LEU A 74 4.77 2.00 15.05
C LEU A 74 4.01 3.21 14.50
N SER A 75 3.70 4.17 15.38
CA SER A 75 3.06 5.41 14.97
C SER A 75 4.12 6.42 14.52
N TYR A 76 4.30 6.55 13.20
CA TYR A 76 5.14 7.60 12.60
C TYR A 76 4.27 8.69 11.94
N PRO A 77 4.69 9.96 12.01
CA PRO A 77 4.00 11.05 11.31
C PRO A 77 4.12 10.86 9.79
N SER A 78 3.23 11.53 9.05
CA SER A 78 3.31 11.57 7.58
C SER A 78 4.71 12.06 7.15
N THR A 79 5.34 11.37 6.20
CA THR A 79 6.68 11.70 5.72
C THR A 79 6.95 11.14 4.34
N ILE A 80 7.74 11.89 3.57
CA ILE A 80 8.30 11.51 2.28
C ILE A 80 9.81 11.49 2.46
N LEU A 81 10.44 10.32 2.34
CA LEU A 81 11.88 10.17 2.46
C LEU A 81 12.50 9.89 1.10
N GLY A 82 13.26 10.85 0.58
CA GLY A 82 14.14 10.65 -0.56
C GLY A 82 15.38 9.84 -0.15
N ARG A 83 15.65 8.76 -0.90
CA ARG A 83 16.87 7.95 -0.83
C ARG A 83 17.45 7.82 -2.23
N GLU A 84 18.71 7.38 -2.31
CA GLU A 84 19.47 7.29 -3.56
C GLU A 84 18.74 6.52 -4.68
N ARG A 85 17.98 5.49 -4.33
CA ARG A 85 17.29 4.60 -5.30
C ARG A 85 15.81 4.36 -5.00
N ALA A 86 15.26 5.11 -4.04
CA ALA A 86 13.89 4.91 -3.60
C ALA A 86 13.30 6.16 -2.95
N ILE A 87 11.99 6.31 -3.06
CA ILE A 87 11.19 7.27 -2.31
C ILE A 87 10.31 6.47 -1.37
N VAL A 88 10.46 6.66 -0.06
CA VAL A 88 9.66 5.95 0.95
C VAL A 88 8.54 6.88 1.42
N LEU A 89 7.30 6.43 1.31
CA LEU A 89 6.10 7.21 1.60
C LEU A 89 5.34 6.64 2.78
N ASN A 90 5.19 7.45 3.82
CA ASN A 90 4.24 7.23 4.89
C ASN A 90 3.24 8.38 4.86
N LEU A 91 2.08 8.23 4.25
CA LEU A 91 1.08 9.31 4.14
C LEU A 91 -0.28 8.77 4.57
N GLU A 92 -0.80 9.21 5.73
CA GLU A 92 -2.12 8.77 6.23
C GLU A 92 -2.29 7.23 6.26
N HIS A 93 -3.10 6.65 5.38
CA HIS A 93 -3.30 5.21 5.22
C HIS A 93 -2.37 4.59 4.14
N ILE A 94 -1.79 5.42 3.26
CA ILE A 94 -0.90 4.99 2.18
C ILE A 94 0.52 4.78 2.72
N LYS A 95 1.09 3.62 2.38
CA LYS A 95 2.42 3.18 2.83
C LYS A 95 3.14 2.55 1.65
N ALA A 96 4.06 3.28 1.05
CA ALA A 96 4.67 2.88 -0.21
C ALA A 96 6.20 2.99 -0.22
N VAL A 97 6.82 2.21 -1.11
CA VAL A 97 8.19 2.40 -1.55
C VAL A 97 8.16 2.50 -3.07
N ILE A 98 8.61 3.63 -3.60
CA ILE A 98 8.70 3.88 -5.03
C ILE A 98 10.16 3.78 -5.43
N THR A 99 10.44 3.08 -6.52
CA THR A 99 11.77 3.02 -7.15
C THR A 99 11.62 3.49 -8.60
N ALA A 100 12.72 3.58 -9.35
CA ALA A 100 12.69 3.96 -10.76
C ALA A 100 11.94 2.97 -11.68
N GLU A 101 11.64 1.75 -11.20
CA GLU A 101 11.03 0.70 -12.04
C GLU A 101 9.70 0.19 -11.49
N VAL A 102 9.55 0.19 -10.16
CA VAL A 102 8.37 -0.38 -9.49
C VAL A 102 7.91 0.47 -8.32
N VAL A 103 6.61 0.47 -8.08
CA VAL A 103 5.99 0.92 -6.83
C VAL A 103 5.54 -0.29 -6.01
N LEU A 104 5.84 -0.27 -4.72
CA LEU A 104 5.41 -1.25 -3.74
C LEU A 104 4.48 -0.56 -2.76
N LEU A 105 3.24 -1.01 -2.67
CA LEU A 105 2.24 -0.50 -1.75
C LEU A 105 1.83 -1.57 -0.76
N ARG A 106 1.74 -1.21 0.52
CA ARG A 106 1.38 -2.14 1.58
C ARG A 106 -0.13 -2.25 1.73
N ASP A 107 -0.58 -3.41 2.18
CA ASP A 107 -1.97 -3.68 2.56
C ASP A 107 -2.99 -3.32 1.45
N PRO A 108 -2.82 -3.84 0.21
CA PRO A 108 -3.61 -3.43 -0.97
C PRO A 108 -5.11 -3.75 -0.91
N LEU A 109 -5.55 -4.50 0.10
CA LEU A 109 -6.95 -4.86 0.33
C LEU A 109 -7.64 -3.95 1.36
N ASP A 110 -6.93 -2.99 1.95
CA ASP A 110 -7.54 -1.98 2.83
C ASP A 110 -8.45 -1.05 2.01
N GLU A 111 -9.65 -0.77 2.51
CA GLU A 111 -10.68 0.04 1.83
C GLU A 111 -10.18 1.43 1.43
N ASN A 112 -9.27 2.02 2.22
CA ASN A 112 -8.71 3.33 1.90
C ASN A 112 -7.56 3.22 0.89
N VAL A 113 -6.94 2.04 0.75
CA VAL A 113 -5.80 1.79 -0.15
C VAL A 113 -6.26 1.33 -1.54
N ILE A 114 -7.40 0.66 -1.65
CA ILE A 114 -7.95 0.20 -2.93
C ILE A 114 -8.03 1.32 -3.99
N PRO A 115 -8.57 2.53 -3.71
CA PRO A 115 -8.69 3.58 -4.71
C PRO A 115 -7.34 3.99 -5.32
N ILE A 116 -6.29 4.08 -4.50
CA ILE A 116 -4.96 4.43 -5.00
C ILE A 116 -4.34 3.29 -5.82
N VAL A 117 -4.63 2.03 -5.49
CA VAL A 117 -4.19 0.88 -6.31
C VAL A 117 -4.82 0.95 -7.69
N GLU A 118 -6.12 1.21 -7.77
CA GLU A 118 -6.85 1.35 -9.04
C GLU A 118 -6.30 2.50 -9.88
N GLU A 119 -6.00 3.63 -9.24
CA GLU A 119 -5.46 4.79 -9.92
C GLU A 119 -4.03 4.56 -10.43
N LEU A 120 -3.16 3.91 -9.64
CA LEU A 120 -1.83 3.52 -10.09
C LEU A 120 -1.89 2.55 -11.27
N ARG A 121 -2.81 1.58 -11.28
CA ARG A 121 -3.03 0.68 -12.42
C ARG A 121 -3.43 1.44 -13.69
N ARG A 122 -4.25 2.47 -13.52
CA ARG A 122 -4.77 3.29 -14.63
C ARG A 122 -3.69 4.19 -15.22
N CYS A 123 -2.88 4.81 -14.37
CA CYS A 123 -1.99 5.91 -14.76
C CYS A 123 -0.57 5.47 -15.12
N LEU A 124 -0.01 4.42 -14.48
CA LEU A 124 1.38 4.03 -14.70
C LEU A 124 1.68 3.51 -16.13
N PRO A 125 0.83 2.69 -16.78
CA PRO A 125 1.10 2.14 -18.11
C PRO A 125 0.89 3.13 -19.26
N ALA A 126 0.04 4.15 -19.08
CA ALA A 126 -0.44 5.01 -20.15
C ALA A 126 0.67 5.87 -20.79
N ALA A 127 1.72 6.19 -20.06
CA ALA A 127 2.79 7.08 -20.52
C ALA A 127 3.81 6.39 -21.46
N VAL A 128 4.03 5.08 -21.29
CA VAL A 128 5.02 4.31 -22.09
C VAL A 128 4.55 4.10 -23.54
N ALA A 129 3.27 4.37 -23.85
CA ALA A 129 2.66 4.14 -25.15
C ALA A 129 2.88 5.27 -26.16
N SER A 130 3.66 6.32 -25.86
CA SER A 130 4.03 7.34 -26.84
C SER A 130 5.20 6.83 -27.72
N PRO A 131 4.97 6.40 -28.97
CA PRO A 131 6.05 5.92 -29.82
C PRO A 131 6.73 7.18 -30.38
N ARG A 132 8.01 7.37 -30.06
CA ARG A 132 8.89 8.31 -30.77
C ARG A 132 8.90 7.96 -32.27
N ALA A 133 8.04 8.60 -33.04
CA ALA A 133 8.03 8.50 -34.49
C ALA A 133 9.16 9.36 -35.06
N GLN A 134 10.21 8.66 -35.50
CA GLN A 134 11.01 8.87 -36.71
C GLN A 134 11.16 10.31 -37.23
N GLY A 135 12.41 10.76 -37.29
CA GLY A 135 12.78 12.00 -37.96
C GLY A 135 12.55 11.96 -39.46
N GLU A 136 12.37 13.15 -40.04
CA GLU A 136 12.99 13.61 -41.29
C GLU A 136 12.62 15.08 -41.51
N GLU A 137 13.55 15.80 -42.11
CA GLU A 137 13.61 17.24 -42.33
C GLU A 137 12.37 17.79 -43.04
N ARG A 138 11.78 18.89 -42.53
CA ARG A 138 11.17 19.88 -43.41
C ARG A 138 11.10 21.28 -42.81
N GLU A 139 11.81 22.15 -43.48
CA GLU A 139 11.92 23.57 -43.26
C GLU A 139 10.57 24.28 -43.39
N ASN A 140 10.33 25.21 -42.45
CA ASN A 140 9.73 26.52 -42.69
C ASN A 140 8.26 26.61 -43.13
N LEU A 141 7.33 26.80 -42.19
CA LEU A 141 6.19 27.74 -42.34
C LEU A 141 5.72 28.25 -40.96
N THR A 142 5.92 29.54 -40.73
CA THR A 142 5.40 30.35 -39.63
C THR A 142 3.89 30.19 -39.46
N TRP A 143 3.45 29.66 -38.32
CA TRP A 143 2.09 29.81 -37.82
C TRP A 143 2.14 30.20 -36.36
N GLN A 144 1.84 31.48 -36.12
CA GLN A 144 1.48 32.00 -34.82
C GLN A 144 0.16 31.34 -34.41
N HIS A 145 0.26 30.36 -33.53
CA HIS A 145 -0.81 29.98 -32.65
C HIS A 145 -0.12 29.66 -31.33
N ASP A 146 -0.36 30.48 -30.31
CA ASP A 146 0.07 30.24 -28.93
C ASP A 146 -0.67 28.99 -28.45
N GLY A 147 -0.07 27.85 -28.78
CA GLY A 147 -0.55 26.51 -28.58
C GLY A 147 0.57 25.71 -27.92
N GLU A 148 1.03 26.20 -26.77
CA GLU A 148 1.84 25.41 -25.84
C GLU A 148 0.91 24.45 -25.09
N ALA A 149 0.22 23.58 -25.82
CA ALA A 149 -0.32 22.35 -25.25
C ALA A 149 0.82 21.34 -25.24
N ALA A 150 1.65 21.51 -24.22
CA ALA A 150 2.44 20.49 -23.55
C ALA A 150 3.10 19.46 -24.48
N GLU A 151 4.36 19.71 -24.81
CA GLU A 151 5.31 18.63 -24.55
C GLU A 151 5.21 18.33 -23.05
N GLU A 152 4.33 17.41 -22.67
CA GLU A 152 4.43 16.75 -21.37
C GLU A 152 5.77 16.02 -21.40
N ASP A 153 6.81 16.71 -20.94
CA ASP A 153 8.11 16.14 -20.60
C ASP A 153 7.81 14.91 -19.74
N GLU A 154 7.95 13.72 -20.34
CA GLU A 154 7.45 12.48 -19.74
C GLU A 154 8.19 12.26 -18.44
N SER A 155 7.53 12.57 -17.31
CA SER A 155 8.19 12.54 -16.02
C SER A 155 8.65 11.11 -15.71
N PRO A 156 9.82 10.94 -15.05
CA PRO A 156 10.32 9.62 -14.69
C PRO A 156 9.29 8.81 -13.90
N PHE A 157 9.32 7.49 -14.04
CA PHE A 157 8.34 6.57 -13.45
C PHE A 157 8.09 6.84 -11.96
N GLU A 158 9.16 7.08 -11.19
CA GLU A 158 9.08 7.33 -9.75
C GLU A 158 8.32 8.61 -9.41
N PHE A 159 8.38 9.63 -10.26
CA PHE A 159 7.68 10.89 -10.05
C PHE A 159 6.22 10.80 -10.48
N ARG A 160 5.91 10.05 -11.55
CA ARG A 160 4.51 9.72 -11.90
C ARG A 160 3.83 8.92 -10.81
N ALA A 161 4.49 7.89 -10.29
CA ALA A 161 3.96 7.11 -9.18
C ALA A 161 3.78 7.97 -7.92
N LEU A 162 4.71 8.89 -7.65
CA LEU A 162 4.60 9.81 -6.53
C LEU A 162 3.43 10.77 -6.71
N GLU A 163 3.25 11.33 -7.90
CA GLU A 163 2.15 12.24 -8.24
C GLU A 163 0.80 11.58 -7.99
N VAL A 164 0.58 10.38 -8.53
CA VAL A 164 -0.65 9.62 -8.32
C VAL A 164 -0.92 9.37 -6.83
N VAL A 165 0.12 9.05 -6.05
CA VAL A 165 -0.01 8.87 -4.60
C VAL A 165 -0.37 10.18 -3.87
N LEU A 166 0.26 11.30 -4.26
CA LEU A 166 -0.02 12.60 -3.66
C LEU A 166 -1.43 13.07 -4.00
N GLU A 167 -1.85 12.93 -5.25
CA GLU A 167 -3.21 13.23 -5.70
C GLU A 167 -4.23 12.41 -4.90
N GLY A 168 -4.01 11.09 -4.76
CA GLY A 168 -4.88 10.22 -3.98
C GLY A 168 -5.04 10.67 -2.51
N ILE A 169 -3.95 11.10 -1.86
CA ILE A 169 -4.02 11.64 -0.48
C ILE A 169 -4.77 12.97 -0.44
N CYS A 170 -4.52 13.86 -1.39
CA CYS A 170 -5.22 15.13 -1.48
C CYS A 170 -6.73 14.92 -1.68
N CYS A 171 -7.13 14.08 -2.63
CA CYS A 171 -8.52 13.71 -2.85
C CYS A 171 -9.17 13.09 -1.60
N TYR A 172 -8.45 12.22 -0.90
CA TYR A 172 -8.94 11.65 0.35
C TYR A 172 -9.16 12.72 1.43
N LEU A 173 -8.18 13.60 1.68
CA LEU A 173 -8.31 14.64 2.69
C LEU A 173 -9.37 15.68 2.34
N ASP A 174 -9.53 15.98 1.05
CA ASP A 174 -10.59 16.86 0.54
C ASP A 174 -11.98 16.24 0.76
N ALA A 175 -12.18 14.98 0.39
CA ALA A 175 -13.43 14.26 0.64
C ALA A 175 -13.79 14.24 2.15
N ARG A 176 -12.80 14.01 3.02
CA ARG A 176 -12.99 14.06 4.48
C ARG A 176 -13.35 15.47 4.98
N THR A 177 -12.87 16.51 4.30
CA THR A 177 -13.21 17.91 4.60
C THR A 177 -14.65 18.19 4.18
N MET A 178 -15.03 17.84 2.95
CA MET A 178 -16.39 17.99 2.43
C MET A 178 -17.44 17.25 3.28
N GLU A 179 -17.15 16.02 3.70
CA GLU A 179 -18.02 15.25 4.61
C GLU A 179 -18.25 15.99 5.94
N LEU A 180 -17.19 16.54 6.51
CA LEU A 180 -17.26 17.25 7.77
C LEU A 180 -18.03 18.57 7.63
N GLU A 181 -17.83 19.29 6.54
CA GLU A 181 -18.56 20.52 6.22
C GLU A 181 -20.06 20.27 6.06
N LYS A 182 -20.43 19.21 5.35
CA LYS A 182 -21.83 18.77 5.17
C LYS A 182 -22.55 18.57 6.51
N ASP A 183 -21.84 18.07 7.53
CA ASP A 183 -22.39 17.90 8.88
C ASP A 183 -22.30 19.17 9.74
N ALA A 184 -21.31 20.03 9.47
CA ALA A 184 -21.03 21.24 10.23
C ALA A 184 -22.07 22.34 10.00
N TYR A 185 -22.40 22.65 8.73
CA TYR A 185 -23.34 23.73 8.42
C TYR A 185 -24.73 23.53 9.07
N PRO A 186 -25.39 22.36 8.94
CA PRO A 186 -26.68 22.15 9.60
C PRO A 186 -26.61 22.20 11.12
N ALA A 187 -25.50 21.76 11.72
CA ALA A 187 -25.33 21.81 13.17
C ALA A 187 -25.17 23.25 13.70
N LEU A 188 -24.51 24.12 12.93
CA LEU A 188 -24.37 25.55 13.24
C LEU A 188 -25.71 26.29 13.09
N ASP A 189 -26.48 25.98 12.05
CA ASP A 189 -27.83 26.53 11.85
C ASP A 189 -28.76 26.14 13.00
N GLU A 190 -28.75 24.86 13.40
CA GLU A 190 -29.55 24.35 14.50
C GLU A 190 -29.16 24.99 15.85
N LEU A 191 -27.86 25.22 16.08
CA LEU A 191 -27.38 25.92 17.27
C LEU A 191 -27.82 27.39 17.28
N THR A 192 -27.77 28.05 16.13
CA THR A 192 -28.20 29.45 15.96
C THR A 192 -29.70 29.60 16.17
N SER A 193 -30.49 28.62 15.72
CA SER A 193 -31.94 28.56 15.96
C SER A 193 -32.29 28.27 17.43
N LYS A 194 -31.56 27.34 18.08
CA LYS A 194 -31.82 26.94 19.47
C LYS A 194 -30.54 26.59 20.22
N ILE A 195 -30.18 27.48 21.15
CA ILE A 195 -29.06 27.25 22.08
C ILE A 195 -29.48 26.25 23.17
N ASN A 196 -28.88 25.07 23.16
CA ASN A 196 -29.04 24.05 24.20
C ASN A 196 -27.79 23.15 24.29
N SER A 197 -27.68 22.38 25.38
CA SER A 197 -26.52 21.51 25.64
C SER A 197 -26.25 20.50 24.53
N ARG A 198 -27.30 19.88 23.98
CA ARG A 198 -27.18 18.90 22.89
C ARG A 198 -26.56 19.51 21.62
N ASN A 199 -27.01 20.70 21.24
CA ASN A 199 -26.51 21.39 20.04
C ASN A 199 -25.07 21.89 20.24
N LEU A 200 -24.76 22.41 21.43
CA LEU A 200 -23.40 22.79 21.80
C LEU A 200 -22.44 21.60 21.77
N ASP A 201 -22.85 20.44 22.30
CA ASP A 201 -22.04 19.22 22.27
C ASP A 201 -21.83 18.69 20.85
N ARG A 202 -22.84 18.76 19.99
CA ARG A 202 -22.74 18.41 18.57
C ARG A 202 -21.70 19.28 17.87
N VAL A 203 -21.80 20.60 18.00
CA VAL A 203 -20.83 21.55 17.40
C VAL A 203 -19.43 21.38 18.00
N ARG A 204 -19.29 21.11 19.30
CA ARG A 204 -18.00 20.83 19.94
C ARG A 204 -17.33 19.58 19.37
N LYS A 205 -18.09 18.51 19.12
CA LYS A 205 -17.58 17.28 18.50
C LYS A 205 -17.10 17.53 17.07
N LEU A 206 -17.88 18.28 16.28
CA LEU A 206 -17.53 18.67 14.91
C LEU A 206 -16.26 19.55 14.88
N LYS A 207 -16.19 20.57 15.74
CA LYS A 207 -14.98 21.39 15.90
C LYS A 207 -13.76 20.53 16.25
N SER A 208 -13.91 19.58 17.16
CA SER A 208 -12.82 18.68 17.54
C SER A 208 -12.38 17.79 16.38
N ALA A 209 -13.31 17.31 15.55
CA ALA A 209 -12.99 16.57 14.33
C ALA A 209 -12.27 17.47 13.31
N MET A 210 -12.73 18.71 13.12
CA MET A 210 -12.10 19.70 12.25
C MET A 210 -10.67 19.98 12.66
N THR A 211 -10.42 20.25 13.95
CA THR A 211 -9.06 20.47 14.46
C THR A 211 -8.14 19.28 14.20
N ARG A 212 -8.64 18.04 14.35
CA ARG A 212 -7.85 16.84 14.02
C ARG A 212 -7.56 16.74 12.52
N LEU A 213 -8.50 17.09 11.66
CA LEU A 213 -8.32 17.07 10.21
C LEU A 213 -7.34 18.16 9.76
N THR A 214 -7.47 19.38 10.26
CA THR A 214 -6.51 20.47 10.01
C THR A 214 -5.10 20.08 10.43
N ALA A 215 -4.94 19.46 11.61
CA ALA A 215 -3.64 19.01 12.09
C ALA A 215 -3.04 17.85 11.26
N ARG A 216 -3.84 17.14 10.45
CA ARG A 216 -3.37 16.12 9.51
C ARG A 216 -2.88 16.75 8.21
N VAL A 217 -3.61 17.73 7.68
CA VAL A 217 -3.25 18.48 6.46
C VAL A 217 -1.98 19.32 6.65
N GLN A 218 -1.76 19.87 7.85
CA GLN A 218 -0.59 20.71 8.15
C GLN A 218 0.73 19.94 8.33
N LYS A 219 0.70 18.61 8.37
CA LYS A 219 1.89 17.77 8.58
C LYS A 219 2.53 17.37 7.26
#